data_AF-A0A353P9J7-F1
#
_entry.id   AF-A0A353P9J7-F1
#
_cell.length_a   1.000
_cell.length_b   1.000
_cell.length_c   1.000
_cell.angle_alpha   90.00
_cell.angle_beta   90.00
_cell.angle_gamma   90.00
#
_symmetry.space_group_name_H-M   'P 1'
#
loop_
_entity.id
_entity.type
_entity.pdbx_description
1 polymer ?
#
loop_
_entity_poly.entity_id
_entity_poly.type
_entity_poly.pdbx_seq_one_letter_code
_entity_poly.pdbx_strand_id
1 'polypeptide(L)'
;MSTLPRLRDHTSADRQLRARLCGGLLICTTLISACTVGPDYARPDIETPAVYKENEGWKRAEPADLLDPGPWWRVYHDDALDALQRELAANNLNIRIAESQFRQAQAVLAASRANLFPTLSASADVNRSQIPDPLTGLNRQPVQLPAQRVGPFGILQVR
;
A
#
# COMPACT_ATOMS: atom_id res chain seq x y z
N MET A 1 -28.53 -42.70 -59.35
CA MET A 1 -29.09 -41.86 -58.28
C MET A 1 -27.94 -41.10 -57.64
N SER A 2 -27.81 -39.81 -57.96
CA SER A 2 -26.71 -38.92 -57.56
C SER A 2 -26.98 -38.32 -56.17
N THR A 3 -26.10 -38.57 -55.22
CA THR A 3 -26.10 -37.97 -53.89
C THR A 3 -25.53 -36.56 -53.96
N LEU A 4 -26.36 -35.54 -53.74
CA LEU A 4 -25.92 -34.16 -53.64
C LEU A 4 -25.14 -33.92 -52.33
N PRO A 5 -24.07 -33.11 -52.34
CA PRO A 5 -23.32 -32.78 -51.13
C PRO A 5 -24.11 -31.76 -50.29
N ARG A 6 -24.27 -32.04 -48.99
CA ARG A 6 -24.83 -31.10 -48.00
C ARG A 6 -23.96 -29.84 -47.96
N LEU A 7 -24.52 -28.71 -48.37
CA LEU A 7 -24.00 -27.38 -48.04
C LEU A 7 -23.95 -27.24 -46.51
N ARG A 8 -22.76 -26.98 -45.99
CA ARG A 8 -22.49 -26.82 -44.56
C ARG A 8 -22.79 -25.36 -44.22
N ASP A 9 -23.89 -25.09 -43.52
CA ASP A 9 -24.38 -23.74 -43.23
C ASP A 9 -23.39 -22.91 -42.39
N HIS A 10 -22.58 -22.08 -43.06
CA HIS A 10 -21.57 -21.19 -42.47
C HIS A 10 -22.20 -20.11 -41.56
N THR A 11 -23.45 -19.77 -41.85
CA THR A 11 -24.25 -18.75 -41.13
C THR A 11 -24.56 -19.12 -39.68
N SER A 12 -24.67 -20.41 -39.37
CA SER A 12 -24.90 -20.87 -37.98
C SER A 12 -23.65 -20.75 -37.12
N ALA A 13 -22.47 -21.01 -37.69
CA ALA A 13 -21.19 -20.97 -36.99
C ALA A 13 -20.81 -19.52 -36.63
N ASP A 14 -21.02 -18.58 -37.56
CA ASP A 14 -20.79 -17.15 -37.31
C ASP A 14 -21.74 -16.57 -36.26
N ARG A 15 -23.01 -17.00 -36.25
CA ARG A 15 -23.98 -16.57 -35.23
C ARG A 15 -23.61 -17.10 -33.83
N GLN A 16 -23.10 -18.32 -33.73
CA GLN A 16 -22.63 -18.89 -32.47
C GLN A 16 -21.34 -18.24 -31.96
N LEU A 17 -20.41 -17.90 -32.87
CA LEU A 17 -19.17 -17.21 -32.52
C LEU A 17 -19.42 -15.79 -32.01
N ARG A 18 -20.31 -15.05 -32.69
CA ARG A 18 -20.75 -13.70 -32.27
C ARG A 18 -21.46 -13.73 -30.92
N ALA A 19 -22.34 -14.71 -30.69
CA ALA A 19 -23.03 -14.86 -29.41
C ALA A 19 -22.05 -15.12 -28.24
N ARG A 20 -21.00 -15.92 -28.47
CA ARG A 20 -19.95 -16.18 -27.47
C ARG A 20 -19.07 -14.95 -27.21
N LEU A 21 -18.72 -14.20 -28.27
CA LEU A 21 -17.98 -12.94 -28.15
C LEU A 21 -18.76 -11.89 -27.38
N CYS A 22 -20.06 -11.71 -27.68
CA CYS A 22 -20.92 -10.79 -26.95
C CYS A 22 -21.12 -11.22 -25.48
N GLY A 23 -21.29 -12.53 -25.23
CA GLY A 23 -21.39 -13.06 -23.87
C GLY A 23 -20.13 -12.86 -23.04
N GLY A 24 -18.95 -13.13 -23.62
CA GLY A 24 -17.67 -12.89 -22.98
C GLY A 24 -17.41 -11.41 -22.69
N LEU A 25 -17.74 -10.52 -23.63
CA LEU A 25 -17.59 -9.08 -23.47
C LEU A 25 -18.49 -8.54 -22.34
N LEU A 26 -19.74 -9.00 -22.25
CA LEU A 26 -20.69 -8.64 -21.19
C LEU A 26 -20.22 -9.09 -19.79
N ILE A 27 -19.62 -10.28 -19.68
CA ILE A 27 -19.10 -10.78 -18.40
C ILE A 27 -17.87 -9.96 -17.97
N CYS A 28 -16.99 -9.59 -18.89
CA CYS A 28 -15.83 -8.76 -18.58
C CYS A 28 -16.22 -7.35 -18.13
N THR A 29 -17.23 -6.72 -18.75
CA THR A 29 -17.65 -5.36 -18.38
C THR A 29 -18.34 -5.32 -17.01
N THR A 30 -19.11 -6.34 -16.64
CA THR A 30 -19.73 -6.41 -15.30
C THR A 30 -18.70 -6.63 -14.20
N LEU A 31 -17.67 -7.46 -14.43
CA LEU A 31 -16.61 -7.73 -13.45
C LEU A 31 -15.76 -6.50 -13.11
N ILE A 32 -15.56 -5.58 -14.06
CA ILE A 32 -14.75 -4.37 -13.84
C ILE A 32 -15.54 -3.28 -13.09
N SER A 33 -16.88 -3.29 -13.18
CA SER A 33 -17.74 -2.29 -12.51
C SER A 33 -17.81 -2.42 -10.98
N ALA A 34 -17.33 -3.53 -10.41
CA ALA A 34 -17.36 -3.79 -8.97
C ALA A 34 -16.16 -3.20 -8.20
N CYS A 35 -15.19 -2.58 -8.88
CA CYS A 35 -14.02 -1.97 -8.24
C CYS A 35 -14.29 -0.53 -7.79
N THR A 36 -15.16 -0.32 -6.80
CA THR A 36 -15.35 1.01 -6.19
C THR A 36 -14.34 1.23 -5.07
N VAL A 37 -13.50 2.26 -5.19
CA VAL A 37 -12.43 2.60 -4.24
C VAL A 37 -12.99 3.49 -3.11
N GLY A 38 -13.83 2.91 -2.25
CA GLY A 38 -14.38 3.59 -1.06
C GLY A 38 -15.27 4.81 -1.34
N PRO A 39 -15.97 5.34 -0.33
CA PRO A 39 -16.76 6.56 -0.43
C PRO A 39 -15.88 7.81 -0.47
N ASP A 40 -16.36 8.86 -1.12
CA ASP A 40 -15.69 10.17 -1.15
C ASP A 40 -15.54 10.74 0.27
N TYR A 41 -14.38 11.33 0.56
CA TYR A 41 -14.13 11.96 1.85
C TYR A 41 -15.03 13.20 2.03
N ALA A 42 -15.93 13.15 3.01
CA ALA A 42 -16.69 14.30 3.48
C ALA A 42 -16.18 14.73 4.86
N ARG A 43 -15.77 15.99 5.00
CA ARG A 43 -15.44 16.55 6.31
C ARG A 43 -16.71 16.55 7.17
N PRO A 44 -16.67 16.00 8.40
CA PRO A 44 -17.80 16.09 9.31
C PRO A 44 -18.14 17.55 9.62
N ASP A 45 -19.43 17.89 9.59
CA ASP A 45 -19.89 19.18 10.10
C ASP A 45 -19.79 19.18 11.62
N ILE A 46 -19.26 20.27 12.18
CA ILE A 46 -19.08 20.43 13.62
C ILE A 46 -19.88 21.64 14.04
N GLU A 47 -20.89 21.43 14.88
CA GLU A 47 -21.67 22.52 15.48
C GLU A 47 -20.76 23.34 16.40
N THR A 48 -20.31 24.49 15.91
CA THR A 48 -19.61 25.49 16.71
C THR A 48 -20.58 26.60 17.13
N PRO A 49 -20.49 27.10 18.37
CA PRO A 49 -21.34 28.19 18.79
C PRO A 49 -21.00 29.46 18.00
N ALA A 50 -22.02 30.21 17.56
CA ALA A 50 -21.83 31.48 16.87
C ALA A 50 -21.14 32.54 17.75
N VAL A 51 -21.22 32.40 19.07
CA VAL A 51 -20.62 33.28 20.07
C VAL A 51 -20.06 32.44 21.22
N TYR A 52 -18.79 32.63 21.56
CA TYR A 52 -18.18 32.04 22.75
C TYR A 52 -18.55 32.85 23.99
N LYS A 53 -18.55 32.22 25.18
CA LYS A 53 -18.80 32.95 26.43
C LYS A 53 -17.64 33.91 26.70
N GLU A 54 -17.89 35.20 26.55
CA GLU A 54 -16.94 36.28 26.84
C GLU A 54 -17.29 36.94 28.18
N ASN A 55 -16.28 37.22 29.03
CA ASN A 55 -16.47 38.03 30.23
C ASN A 55 -16.31 39.52 29.88
N GLU A 56 -16.64 40.43 30.80
CA GLU A 56 -16.36 41.85 30.61
C GLU A 56 -14.85 42.09 30.44
N GLY A 57 -14.45 42.89 29.44
CA GLY A 57 -13.05 43.22 29.13
C GLY A 57 -12.41 42.40 27.99
N TRP A 58 -13.15 41.49 27.35
CA TRP A 58 -12.65 40.73 26.20
C TRP A 58 -12.69 41.55 24.90
N LYS A 59 -11.67 41.40 24.06
CA LYS A 59 -11.57 42.05 22.74
C LYS A 59 -11.88 41.04 21.65
N ARG A 60 -12.68 41.44 20.66
CA ARG A 60 -12.94 40.64 19.45
C ARG A 60 -11.61 40.29 18.77
N ALA A 61 -11.36 39.00 18.57
CA ALA A 61 -10.19 38.51 17.85
C ALA A 61 -10.27 38.93 16.36
N GLU A 62 -9.13 39.34 15.82
CA GLU A 62 -8.95 39.63 14.39
C GLU A 62 -8.04 38.53 13.83
N PRO A 63 -8.57 37.60 13.01
CA PRO A 63 -7.81 36.44 12.55
C PRO A 63 -6.62 36.88 11.70
N ALA A 64 -5.44 36.36 12.04
CA ALA A 64 -4.18 36.64 11.36
C ALA A 64 -3.58 35.38 10.69
N ASP A 65 -4.42 34.38 10.40
CA ASP A 65 -4.01 33.04 9.95
C ASP A 65 -3.19 33.02 8.65
N LEU A 66 -3.21 34.12 7.88
CA LEU A 66 -2.44 34.28 6.65
C LEU A 66 -1.02 34.83 6.87
N LEU A 67 -0.69 35.30 8.06
CA LEU A 67 0.65 35.78 8.39
C LEU A 67 1.49 34.63 8.94
N ASP A 68 2.76 34.56 8.53
CA ASP A 68 3.74 33.72 9.22
C ASP A 68 3.94 34.32 10.63
N PRO A 69 3.53 33.61 11.70
CA PRO A 69 3.67 34.12 13.06
C PRO A 69 5.13 34.26 13.47
N GLY A 70 6.06 33.70 12.69
CA GLY A 70 7.47 33.63 13.02
C GLY A 70 7.68 32.93 14.37
N PRO A 71 8.82 33.17 15.03
CA PRO A 71 9.05 32.70 16.38
C PRO A 71 8.19 33.49 17.38
N TRP A 72 7.03 32.92 17.69
CA TRP A 72 6.02 33.46 18.59
C TRP A 72 6.56 33.92 19.96
N TRP A 73 7.66 33.32 20.44
CA TRP A 73 8.27 33.64 21.73
C TRP A 73 9.03 34.99 21.74
N ARG A 74 9.35 35.58 20.58
CA ARG A 74 10.08 36.85 20.56
C ARG A 74 9.26 38.03 21.10
N VAL A 75 7.94 37.89 21.19
CA VAL A 75 7.05 38.90 21.80
C VAL A 75 7.41 39.16 23.27
N TYR A 76 8.05 38.20 23.94
CA TYR A 76 8.48 38.35 25.34
C TYR A 76 9.78 39.15 25.51
N HIS A 77 10.52 39.44 24.43
CA HIS A 77 11.78 40.18 24.47
C HIS A 77 12.83 39.61 25.47
N ASP A 78 12.89 38.28 25.60
CA ASP A 78 13.83 37.57 26.47
C ASP A 78 14.90 36.84 25.63
N ASP A 79 16.15 37.32 25.71
CA ASP A 79 17.30 36.77 24.99
C ASP A 79 17.67 35.35 25.47
N ALA A 80 17.43 35.03 26.74
CA ALA A 80 17.68 33.70 27.28
C ALA A 80 16.65 32.70 26.73
N LEU A 81 15.38 33.11 26.63
CA LEU A 81 14.34 32.30 26.01
C LEU A 81 14.64 32.03 24.52
N ASP A 82 15.10 33.05 23.78
CA ASP A 82 15.47 32.87 22.37
C ASP A 82 16.63 31.89 22.19
N ALA A 83 17.65 31.96 23.06
CA ALA A 83 18.76 31.01 23.04
C ALA A 83 18.30 29.57 23.32
N LEU A 84 17.44 29.37 24.32
CA LEU A 84 16.88 28.05 24.66
C LEU A 84 16.03 27.47 23.53
N GLN A 85 15.23 28.30 22.86
CA GLN A 85 14.41 27.84 21.74
C GLN A 85 15.26 27.41 20.54
N ARG A 86 16.37 28.11 20.27
CA ARG A 86 17.33 27.71 19.23
C ARG A 86 18.02 26.40 19.56
N GLU A 87 18.43 26.20 20.81
CA GLU A 87 19.02 24.94 21.27
C GLU A 87 18.03 23.77 21.21
N LEU A 88 16.79 24.01 21.65
CA LEU A 88 15.71 23.02 21.60
C LEU A 88 15.43 22.63 20.15
N ALA A 89 15.28 23.58 19.23
CA ALA A 89 15.01 23.30 17.83
C ALA A 89 16.07 22.38 17.19
N ALA A 90 17.34 22.53 17.57
CA ALA A 90 18.43 21.69 17.06
C ALA A 90 18.48 20.29 17.72
N ASN A 91 18.09 20.17 18.99
CA ASN A 91 18.32 18.98 19.81
C ASN A 91 17.05 18.23 20.24
N ASN A 92 15.87 18.63 19.77
CA ASN A 92 14.61 18.00 20.19
C ASN A 92 14.44 16.59 19.61
N LEU A 93 14.71 15.58 20.43
CA LEU A 93 14.56 14.17 20.07
C LEU A 93 13.11 13.77 19.75
N ASN A 94 12.12 14.41 20.38
CA ASN A 94 10.71 14.10 20.12
C ASN A 94 10.32 14.46 18.68
N ILE A 95 10.84 15.57 18.14
CA ILE A 95 10.62 15.95 16.73
C ILE A 95 11.28 14.94 15.79
N ARG A 96 12.50 14.49 16.11
CA ARG A 96 13.20 13.46 15.31
C ARG A 96 12.45 12.12 15.33
N ILE A 97 11.84 11.78 16.46
CA ILE A 97 10.97 10.60 16.58
C ILE A 97 9.69 10.78 15.75
N ALA A 98 9.03 11.94 15.83
CA ALA A 98 7.84 12.21 15.03
C ALA A 98 8.13 12.18 13.52
N GLU A 99 9.26 12.72 13.10
CA GLU A 99 9.74 12.65 11.71
C GLU A 99 9.97 11.20 11.26
N SER A 100 10.60 10.37 12.09
CA SER A 100 10.86 8.96 11.76
C SER A 100 9.56 8.16 11.64
N GLN A 101 8.58 8.40 12.51
CA GLN A 101 7.25 7.82 12.42
C GLN A 101 6.52 8.24 11.13
N PHE A 102 6.65 9.51 10.74
CA PHE A 102 6.09 9.99 9.47
C PHE A 102 6.73 9.30 8.25
N ARG A 103 8.06 9.13 8.24
CA ARG A 103 8.77 8.37 7.19
C ARG A 103 8.34 6.90 7.16
N GLN A 104 8.14 6.29 8.33
CA GLN A 104 7.64 4.92 8.44
C GLN A 104 6.24 4.80 7.81
N ALA A 105 5.33 5.72 8.12
CA ALA A 105 4.00 5.74 7.52
C ALA A 105 4.04 5.89 5.99
N GLN A 106 4.93 6.74 5.47
CA GLN A 106 5.14 6.85 4.02
C GLN A 106 5.68 5.56 3.39
N ALA A 107 6.60 4.87 4.05
CA ALA A 107 7.14 3.59 3.56
C ALA A 107 6.04 2.51 3.51
N VAL A 108 5.16 2.46 4.51
CA VAL A 108 4.00 1.55 4.50
C VAL A 108 3.07 1.89 3.34
N LEU A 109 2.75 3.17 3.11
CA LEU A 109 1.95 3.60 1.97
C LEU A 109 2.59 3.20 0.63
N ALA A 110 3.91 3.37 0.49
CA ALA A 110 4.64 2.97 -0.71
C ALA A 110 4.58 1.46 -0.93
N ALA A 111 4.74 0.65 0.13
CA ALA A 111 4.61 -0.80 0.06
C ALA A 111 3.19 -1.23 -0.35
N SER A 112 2.15 -0.61 0.21
CA SER A 112 0.76 -0.87 -0.19
C SER A 112 0.50 -0.54 -1.65
N ARG A 113 1.10 0.56 -2.16
CA ARG A 113 0.98 0.94 -3.59
C ARG A 113 1.78 0.02 -4.52
N ALA A 114 2.91 -0.51 -4.07
CA ALA A 114 3.73 -1.44 -4.86
C ALA A 114 2.96 -2.71 -5.27
N ASN A 115 1.97 -3.13 -4.46
CA ASN A 115 1.08 -4.26 -4.78
C ASN A 115 0.20 -4.03 -6.01
N LEU A 116 0.11 -2.81 -6.54
CA LEU A 116 -0.61 -2.50 -7.78
C LEU A 116 0.23 -2.79 -9.04
N PHE A 117 1.52 -3.14 -8.89
CA PHE A 117 2.45 -3.37 -9.99
C PHE A 117 2.99 -4.81 -9.98
N PRO A 118 3.36 -5.36 -11.15
CA PRO A 118 4.01 -6.68 -11.21
C PRO A 118 5.40 -6.63 -10.56
N THR A 119 5.74 -7.68 -9.80
CA THR A 119 7.06 -7.85 -9.21
C THR A 119 7.98 -8.57 -10.18
N LEU A 120 9.15 -8.00 -10.47
CA LEU A 120 10.21 -8.65 -11.24
C LEU A 120 11.24 -9.24 -10.26
N SER A 121 11.45 -10.55 -10.33
CA SER A 121 12.45 -11.25 -9.53
C SER A 121 13.17 -12.28 -10.38
N ALA A 122 14.49 -12.42 -10.20
CA ALA A 122 15.30 -13.47 -10.80
C ALA A 122 15.91 -14.31 -9.68
N SER A 123 15.83 -15.64 -9.80
CA SER A 123 16.47 -16.59 -8.89
C SER A 123 17.20 -17.66 -9.68
N ALA A 124 18.25 -18.23 -9.08
CA ALA A 124 19.02 -19.34 -9.62
C ALA A 124 19.20 -20.39 -8.53
N ASP A 125 18.76 -21.62 -8.80
CA ASP A 125 18.76 -22.71 -7.84
C ASP A 125 19.46 -23.94 -8.44
N VAL A 126 20.34 -24.59 -7.66
CA VAL A 126 21.01 -25.84 -8.05
C VAL A 126 20.65 -26.91 -7.02
N ASN A 127 19.82 -27.87 -7.42
CA ASN A 127 19.45 -29.00 -6.56
C ASN A 127 20.13 -30.29 -7.04
N ARG A 128 20.78 -31.02 -6.11
CA ARG A 128 21.36 -32.34 -6.37
C ARG A 128 20.78 -33.36 -5.40
N SER A 129 19.84 -34.18 -5.87
CA SER A 129 19.32 -35.33 -5.12
C SER A 129 20.00 -36.62 -5.57
N GLN A 130 20.50 -37.40 -4.62
CA GLN A 130 20.89 -38.80 -4.85
C GLN A 130 19.84 -39.69 -4.18
N ILE A 131 19.24 -40.60 -4.94
CA ILE A 131 18.41 -41.68 -4.39
C ILE A 131 19.37 -42.87 -4.23
N PRO A 132 19.71 -43.31 -3.00
CA PRO A 132 20.51 -44.49 -2.80
C PRO A 132 19.77 -45.72 -3.31
N ASP A 133 20.50 -46.60 -4.02
CA ASP A 133 19.98 -47.89 -4.48
C ASP A 133 19.44 -48.72 -3.31
N PRO A 134 18.21 -49.28 -3.41
CA PRO A 134 17.56 -49.98 -2.31
C PRO A 134 18.21 -51.32 -1.92
N LEU A 135 19.33 -51.72 -2.54
CA LEU A 135 20.03 -52.97 -2.23
C LEU A 135 21.33 -52.81 -1.42
N THR A 136 21.69 -51.61 -0.96
CA THR A 136 22.82 -51.42 -0.03
C THR A 136 22.31 -51.25 1.40
N GLY A 137 21.84 -52.36 1.99
CA GLY A 137 21.23 -52.44 3.31
C GLY A 137 22.17 -52.13 4.49
N LEU A 138 22.61 -50.88 4.65
CA LEU A 138 23.02 -50.34 5.94
C LEU A 138 22.31 -49.01 6.19
N ASN A 139 21.44 -49.04 7.19
CA ASN A 139 20.61 -47.94 7.68
C ASN A 139 21.40 -46.62 7.77
N ARG A 140 21.09 -45.69 6.86
CA ARG A 140 21.41 -44.27 7.01
C ARG A 140 20.10 -43.50 6.90
N GLN A 141 19.53 -43.16 8.05
CA GLN A 141 18.46 -42.17 8.12
C GLN A 141 18.98 -40.86 7.52
N PRO A 142 18.33 -40.31 6.47
CA PRO A 142 18.69 -39.00 5.97
C PRO A 142 18.39 -37.96 7.05
N VAL A 143 19.41 -37.23 7.50
CA VAL A 143 19.23 -36.03 8.31
C VAL A 143 18.55 -34.98 7.42
N GLN A 144 17.27 -34.70 7.68
CA GLN A 144 16.55 -33.61 7.02
C GLN A 144 17.09 -32.27 7.52
N LEU A 145 17.96 -31.64 6.74
CA LEU A 145 18.28 -30.23 6.93
C LEU A 145 17.06 -29.40 6.50
N PRO A 146 16.55 -28.49 7.33
CA PRO A 146 15.44 -27.64 6.94
C PRO A 146 15.86 -26.77 5.76
N ALA A 147 15.04 -26.75 4.71
CA ALA A 147 15.24 -25.86 3.57
C ALA A 147 15.22 -24.40 4.06
N GLN A 148 16.36 -23.72 3.98
CA GLN A 148 16.43 -22.29 4.29
C GLN A 148 15.79 -21.51 3.15
N ARG A 149 14.52 -21.13 3.36
CA ARG A 149 13.79 -20.24 2.47
C ARG A 149 14.33 -18.83 2.65
N VAL A 150 15.18 -18.37 1.73
CA VAL A 150 15.63 -16.97 1.70
C VAL A 150 14.47 -16.12 1.19
N GLY A 151 13.95 -15.26 2.07
CA GLY A 151 12.91 -14.28 1.70
C GLY A 151 13.48 -13.09 0.92
N PRO A 152 12.63 -12.28 0.28
CA PRO A 152 13.03 -11.18 -0.61
C PRO A 152 13.83 -10.05 0.08
N PHE A 153 13.98 -10.07 1.40
CA PHE A 153 14.73 -9.07 2.17
C PHE A 153 15.99 -9.61 2.87
N GLY A 154 16.50 -10.78 2.48
CA GLY A 154 17.83 -11.24 2.93
C GLY A 154 18.00 -11.47 4.44
N ILE A 155 16.92 -11.48 5.23
CA ILE A 155 16.97 -11.83 6.66
C ILE A 155 16.65 -13.31 6.81
N LEU A 156 17.62 -14.07 7.34
CA LEU A 156 17.45 -15.45 7.80
C LEU A 156 16.46 -15.47 8.97
N GLN A 157 15.24 -15.94 8.75
CA GLN A 157 14.32 -16.27 9.85
C GLN A 157 14.72 -17.64 10.41
N VAL A 158 15.34 -17.64 11.58
CA VAL A 158 15.51 -18.82 12.41
C VAL A 158 14.20 -19.00 13.19
N ARG A 159 13.56 -20.16 13.03
CA ARG A 159 12.48 -20.58 13.92
C ARG A 159 13.06 -21.08 15.23
#